data_AF-A0A6P0ZZ25-F1
#
_entry.id   AF-A0A6P0ZZ25-F1
#
_cell.length_a   1.000
_cell.length_b   1.000
_cell.length_c   1.000
_cell.angle_alpha   90.00
_cell.angle_beta   90.00
_cell.angle_gamma   90.00
#
_symmetry.space_group_name_H-M   'P 1'
#
loop_
_entity.id
_entity.type
_entity.pdbx_description
1 polymer ?
#
loop_
_entity_poly.entity_id
_entity_poly.type
_entity_poly.pdbx_seq_one_letter_code
_entity_poly.pdbx_strand_id
1 'polypeptide(L)'
;MLRSFCCRFTLLVVRVVYRGCGIPVAWKVIEAKAKGSWQPYWLDLLSHLTNTIPQDWLVLVMADRGLYAKWLVRCNSTTGLASVFTN
;
A
#
# COMPACT_ATOMS: atom_id res chain seq x y z
N MET A 1 20.93 -0.41 -22.88
CA MET A 1 21.07 -1.71 -22.16
C MET A 1 20.43 -1.58 -20.77
N LEU A 2 19.09 -1.53 -20.67
CA LEU A 2 18.34 -1.26 -19.41
C LEU A 2 17.24 -2.31 -19.15
N ARG A 3 17.40 -3.55 -19.64
CA ARG A 3 16.35 -4.60 -19.58
C ARG A 3 16.51 -5.61 -18.44
N SER A 4 17.50 -5.50 -17.55
CA SER A 4 17.81 -6.59 -16.59
C SER A 4 17.32 -6.36 -15.13
N PHE A 5 17.01 -5.13 -14.71
CA PHE A 5 16.71 -4.84 -13.30
C PHE A 5 15.27 -5.16 -12.87
N CYS A 6 14.26 -4.95 -13.74
CA CYS A 6 12.85 -5.12 -13.34
C CYS A 6 12.46 -6.57 -13.06
N CYS A 7 13.24 -7.55 -13.54
CA CYS A 7 12.98 -8.97 -13.30
C CYS A 7 13.60 -9.46 -11.98
N ARG A 8 14.29 -8.60 -11.23
CA ARG A 8 15.04 -8.95 -10.01
C ARG A 8 14.43 -8.41 -8.74
N PHE A 9 13.62 -7.35 -8.81
CA PHE A 9 13.00 -6.74 -7.64
C PHE A 9 11.54 -6.39 -7.90
N THR A 10 10.69 -6.60 -6.90
CA THR A 10 9.32 -6.07 -6.84
C THR A 10 9.29 -4.90 -5.88
N LEU A 11 8.67 -3.80 -6.28
CA LEU A 11 8.52 -2.61 -5.45
C LEU A 11 7.09 -2.53 -4.94
N LEU A 12 6.90 -2.58 -3.63
CA LEU A 12 5.63 -2.25 -2.98
C LEU A 12 5.67 -0.76 -2.64
N VAL A 13 4.68 0.01 -3.09
CA VAL A 13 4.64 1.46 -2.88
C VAL A 13 3.28 1.86 -2.35
N VAL A 14 3.28 2.61 -1.25
CA VAL A 14 2.12 3.36 -0.79
C VAL A 14 2.26 4.80 -1.27
N ARG A 15 1.26 5.28 -2.01
CA ARG A 15 1.21 6.65 -2.51
C ARG A 15 0.05 7.38 -1.86
N VAL A 16 0.30 8.60 -1.40
CA VAL A 16 -0.74 9.54 -1.00
C VAL A 16 -1.06 10.40 -2.21
N VAL A 17 -2.31 10.37 -2.65
CA VAL A 17 -2.75 11.19 -3.77
C VAL A 17 -3.15 12.56 -3.23
N TYR A 18 -2.39 13.59 -3.62
CA TYR A 18 -2.66 14.98 -3.30
C TYR A 18 -2.73 15.81 -4.57
N ARG A 19 -3.84 16.52 -4.79
CA ARG A 19 -4.06 17.38 -5.97
C ARG A 19 -3.77 16.69 -7.32
N GLY A 20 -4.15 15.42 -7.45
CA GLY A 20 -3.95 14.65 -8.68
C GLY A 20 -2.55 14.05 -8.86
N CYS A 21 -1.64 14.23 -7.89
CA CYS A 21 -0.32 13.61 -7.91
C CYS A 21 -0.20 12.55 -6.81
N GLY A 22 0.28 11.35 -7.16
CA GLY A 22 0.55 10.28 -6.20
C GLY A 22 1.97 10.40 -5.62
N ILE A 23 2.09 11.01 -4.45
CA ILE A 23 3.36 11.17 -3.75
C ILE A 23 3.69 9.84 -3.03
N PRO A 24 4.80 9.17 -3.36
CA PRO A 24 5.22 7.97 -2.65
C PRO A 24 5.68 8.34 -1.23
N VAL A 25 4.97 7.84 -0.22
CA VAL A 25 5.27 8.13 1.19
C VAL A 25 5.95 6.97 1.90
N ALA A 26 5.73 5.75 1.42
CA ALA A 26 6.34 4.55 1.96
C ALA A 26 6.55 3.53 0.84
N TRP A 27 7.68 2.82 0.86
CA TRP A 27 7.96 1.76 -0.10
C TRP A 27 8.81 0.66 0.51
N LYS A 28 8.64 -0.55 -0.03
CA LYS A 28 9.48 -1.71 0.29
C LYS A 28 10.00 -2.32 -1.01
N VAL A 29 11.31 -2.49 -1.09
CA VAL A 29 11.95 -3.26 -2.15
C VAL A 29 12.03 -4.71 -1.69
N ILE A 30 11.51 -5.64 -2.48
CA ILE A 30 11.62 -7.08 -2.25
C ILE A 30 12.26 -7.74 -3.47
N GLU A 31 12.91 -8.89 -3.29
CA GLU A 31 13.38 -9.68 -4.43
C GLU A 31 12.20 -10.19 -5.27
N ALA A 32 12.36 -10.13 -6.59
CA ALA A 32 11.38 -10.65 -7.53
C ALA A 32 11.25 -12.16 -7.36
N LYS A 33 10.01 -12.65 -7.32
CA LYS A 33 9.64 -14.07 -7.11
C LYS A 33 9.96 -14.62 -5.71
N ALA A 34 10.26 -13.78 -4.72
CA ALA A 34 10.34 -14.23 -3.33
C ALA A 34 9.01 -14.89 -2.93
N LYS A 35 9.04 -16.20 -2.68
CA LYS A 35 7.89 -17.00 -2.29
C LYS A 35 7.62 -16.72 -0.81
N GLY A 36 6.73 -15.78 -0.54
CA GLY A 36 6.41 -15.35 0.82
C GLY A 36 5.09 -14.60 0.87
N SER A 37 4.47 -14.56 2.04
CA SER A 37 3.26 -13.76 2.23
C SER A 37 3.65 -12.28 2.16
N TRP A 38 3.02 -11.53 1.25
CA TRP A 38 3.25 -10.08 1.13
C TRP A 38 2.55 -9.30 2.24
N GLN A 39 1.64 -9.95 2.98
CA GLN A 39 0.86 -9.39 4.08
C GLN A 39 1.69 -8.68 5.15
N PRO A 40 2.73 -9.29 5.77
CA PRO A 40 3.54 -8.62 6.78
C PRO A 40 4.18 -7.33 6.27
N TYR A 41 4.65 -7.29 5.03
CA TYR A 41 5.25 -6.08 4.45
C TYR A 41 4.24 -4.96 4.27
N TRP A 42 3.01 -5.28 3.87
CA TRP A 42 1.94 -4.29 3.75
C TRP A 42 1.46 -3.78 5.11
N LEU A 43 1.31 -4.67 6.10
CA LEU A 43 0.91 -4.27 7.45
C LEU A 43 1.96 -3.35 8.10
N ASP A 44 3.24 -3.67 7.92
CA ASP A 44 4.36 -2.85 8.39
C ASP A 44 4.32 -1.44 7.76
N LEU A 45 4.18 -1.37 6.43
CA LEU A 45 4.07 -0.09 5.70
C LEU A 45 2.85 0.73 6.14
N LEU A 46 1.69 0.09 6.35
CA LEU A 46 0.47 0.77 6.78
C LEU A 46 0.59 1.26 8.24
N SER A 47 1.28 0.51 9.11
CA SER A 47 1.46 0.88 10.51
C SER A 47 2.23 2.21 10.67
N HIS A 48 3.19 2.48 9.78
CA HIS A 48 3.90 3.77 9.75
C HIS A 48 2.98 4.95 9.40
N LEU A 49 1.89 4.70 8.68
CA LEU A 49 0.95 5.75 8.25
C LEU A 49 -0.16 6.02 9.27
N THR A 50 -0.59 5.00 10.02
CA THR A 50 -1.69 5.11 10.98
C THR A 50 -1.51 6.23 12.01
N ASN A 51 -0.27 6.48 12.46
CA ASN A 51 0.01 7.52 13.45
C ASN A 51 0.28 8.91 12.84
N THR A 52 0.37 9.01 11.52
CA THR A 52 0.70 10.27 10.82
C THR A 52 -0.56 11.00 10.36
N ILE A 53 -1.69 10.30 10.25
CA ILE A 53 -2.93 10.85 9.72
C ILE A 53 -3.87 11.23 10.88
N PRO A 54 -4.38 12.47 10.94
CA PRO A 54 -5.36 12.86 11.94
C PRO A 54 -6.62 11.97 11.89
N GLN A 55 -7.16 11.60 13.05
CA GLN A 55 -8.34 10.70 13.14
C GLN A 55 -9.60 11.30 12.52
N ASP A 56 -9.68 12.62 12.43
CA ASP A 56 -10.84 13.34 11.88
C ASP A 56 -10.86 13.34 10.34
N TRP A 57 -9.83 12.79 9.68
CA TRP A 57 -9.73 12.77 8.23
C TRP A 57 -10.36 11.52 7.64
N LEU A 58 -11.19 11.72 6.62
CA LEU A 58 -11.66 10.62 5.78
C LEU A 58 -10.52 10.16 4.86
N VAL A 59 -10.01 8.95 5.07
CA VAL A 59 -8.95 8.35 4.25
C VAL A 59 -9.55 7.37 3.25
N LEU A 60 -9.35 7.63 1.96
CA LEU A 60 -9.69 6.69 0.90
C LEU A 60 -8.47 5.83 0.57
N VAL A 61 -8.62 4.51 0.75
CA VAL A 61 -7.56 3.54 0.44
C VAL A 61 -7.90 2.87 -0.89
N MET A 62 -7.10 3.18 -1.91
CA MET A 62 -7.18 2.56 -3.23
C MET A 62 -6.05 1.55 -3.38
N ALA A 63 -6.37 0.36 -3.87
CA ALA A 63 -5.40 -0.70 -4.15
C ALA A 63 -5.35 -0.97 -5.66
N ASP A 64 -4.16 -1.30 -6.16
CA ASP A 64 -3.99 -1.68 -7.56
C ASP A 64 -4.79 -2.94 -7.89
N ARG A 65 -5.24 -3.05 -9.16
CA ARG A 65 -5.99 -4.21 -9.63
C ARG A 65 -5.19 -5.51 -9.40
N GLY A 66 -5.79 -6.45 -8.69
CA GLY A 66 -5.15 -7.72 -8.30
C GLY A 66 -4.54 -7.73 -6.90
N LEU A 67 -4.47 -6.59 -6.21
CA LEU A 67 -4.11 -6.49 -4.80
C LEU A 67 -5.35 -6.58 -3.89
N TYR A 68 -6.32 -7.44 -4.25
CA TYR A 68 -7.47 -7.68 -3.39
C TYR A 68 -7.09 -8.64 -2.28
N ALA A 69 -7.05 -8.15 -1.05
CA ALA A 69 -6.78 -8.94 0.14
C ALA A 69 -7.75 -8.56 1.27
N LYS A 70 -8.56 -9.52 1.73
CA LYS A 70 -9.56 -9.29 2.80
C LYS A 70 -8.94 -8.72 4.09
N TRP A 71 -7.70 -9.09 4.40
CA TRP A 71 -6.98 -8.59 5.58
C TRP A 71 -6.57 -7.11 5.45
N LEU A 72 -6.33 -6.60 4.24
CA LEU A 72 -5.95 -5.21 3.99
C LEU A 72 -7.13 -4.26 4.29
N VAL A 73 -8.33 -4.69 3.89
CA VAL A 73 -9.58 -3.97 4.18
C VAL A 73 -9.88 -3.97 5.67
N ARG A 74 -9.68 -5.12 6.34
CA ARG A 74 -10.03 -5.28 7.76
C ARG A 74 -9.07 -4.59 8.72
N CYS A 75 -7.78 -4.49 8.36
CA CYS A 75 -6.78 -3.78 9.18
C CYS A 75 -7.08 -2.28 9.30
N ASN A 76 -7.70 -1.68 8.28
CA ASN A 76 -8.00 -0.25 8.24
C ASN A 76 -9.41 0.10 8.76
N SER A 77 -10.16 -0.87 9.29
CA SER A 77 -11.55 -0.65 9.72
C SER A 77 -11.67 -0.04 11.13
N THR A 78 -10.58 0.10 11.88
CA THR A 78 -10.60 0.53 13.30
C THR A 78 -10.45 2.05 13.48
N THR A 79 -10.26 2.81 12.40
CA THR A 79 -10.11 4.27 12.47
C THR A 79 -11.01 4.91 11.41
N GLY A 80 -12.09 5.56 11.88
CA GLY A 80 -12.98 6.45 11.12
C GLY A 80 -13.15 6.21 9.61
N LEU A 81 -14.10 5.34 9.23
CA LEU A 81 -14.74 5.30 7.90
C LEU A 81 -13.80 5.19 6.66
N ALA A 82 -12.93 4.17 6.59
CA ALA A 82 -12.23 3.86 5.35
C ALA A 82 -13.15 3.12 4.36
N SER A 83 -13.64 3.82 3.34
CA SER A 83 -14.34 3.23 2.20
C SER A 83 -13.32 2.74 1.17
N VAL A 84 -13.11 1.42 1.08
CA VAL A 84 -12.26 0.80 0.05
C VAL A 84 -13.08 0.66 -1.23
N PHE A 85 -12.85 1.53 -2.21
CA PHE A 85 -13.40 1.36 -3.55
C PHE A 85 -12.46 0.50 -4.37
N THR A 86 -12.89 -0.72 -4.69
CA THR A 86 -12.28 -1.54 -5.74
C THR A 86 -12.97 -1.21 -7.06
N ASN A 87 -12.22 -0.77 -8.07
CA ASN A 87 -12.70 -0.72 -9.46
C ASN A 87 -12.67 -2.12 -10.09
#